data_AF-A0A1S9NAD1-F1
#
_entry.id   AF-A0A1S9NAD1-F1
#
_cell.length_a   1.000
_cell.length_b   1.000
_cell.length_c   1.000
_cell.angle_alpha   90.00
_cell.angle_beta   90.00
_cell.angle_gamma   90.00
#
_symmetry.space_group_name_H-M   'P 1'
#
loop_
_entity.id
_entity.type
_entity.pdbx_description
1 polymer ?
#
loop_
_entity_poly.entity_id
_entity_poly.type
_entity_poly.pdbx_seq_one_letter_code
_entity_poly.pdbx_strand_id
1 'polypeptide(L)'
;MEFQRARNEEQKSIRREQIIEATLKLYEREPLEKITLASIANELNFSRANLYKYVSTKEEIFLWILSSDLEKWVKKTYDKLKDYDQLELKTFCLLWSEQMYENQRFLKLFSILVSVLRSNVTTKSLEILKQDLANSFGKLSLITKKFIPNLTDDELKLFNEYQIYYASSLYSPAVSSKNQRQEFQTVSLLEAPPDFVSRFAGYLEVIILGLQAKNK
;
A
#
# COMPACT_ATOMS: atom_id res chain seq x y z
N MET A 1 10.15 -5.80 -25.09
CA MET A 1 10.66 -7.11 -25.55
C MET A 1 9.55 -8.14 -25.43
N GLU A 2 9.29 -8.91 -26.48
CA GLU A 2 8.30 -9.99 -26.47
C GLU A 2 9.01 -11.35 -26.39
N PHE A 3 8.70 -12.15 -25.37
CA PHE A 3 9.25 -13.50 -25.19
C PHE A 3 8.14 -14.46 -24.76
N GLN A 4 8.17 -15.69 -25.25
CA GLN A 4 7.13 -16.68 -24.88
C GLN A 4 7.31 -17.20 -23.44
N ARG A 5 8.56 -17.35 -22.96
CA ARG A 5 8.89 -17.86 -21.62
C ARG A 5 10.04 -17.07 -21.00
N ALA A 6 9.89 -16.65 -19.74
CA ALA A 6 10.98 -16.03 -18.98
C ALA A 6 12.05 -17.06 -18.61
N ARG A 7 13.31 -16.75 -18.88
CA ARG A 7 14.46 -17.63 -18.62
C ARG A 7 15.48 -16.99 -17.69
N ASN A 8 15.71 -15.67 -17.78
CA ASN A 8 16.58 -14.90 -16.90
C ASN A 8 15.78 -14.04 -15.91
N GLU A 9 16.44 -13.42 -14.93
CA GLU A 9 15.77 -12.61 -13.90
C GLU A 9 15.05 -11.38 -14.47
N GLU A 10 15.63 -10.72 -15.47
CA GLU A 10 15.00 -9.59 -16.15
C GLU A 10 13.67 -9.99 -16.82
N GLN A 11 13.65 -11.10 -17.55
CA GLN A 11 12.44 -11.64 -18.16
C GLN A 11 11.43 -12.09 -17.09
N LYS A 12 11.87 -12.62 -15.95
CA LYS A 12 10.96 -12.95 -14.85
C LYS A 12 10.32 -11.69 -14.26
N SER A 13 11.08 -10.60 -14.14
CA SER A 13 10.55 -9.29 -13.72
C SER A 13 9.52 -8.76 -14.71
N ILE A 14 9.86 -8.70 -16.00
CA ILE A 14 8.92 -8.27 -17.06
C ILE A 14 7.63 -9.11 -17.02
N ARG A 15 7.76 -10.42 -16.85
CA ARG A 15 6.59 -11.31 -16.79
C ARG A 15 5.76 -11.09 -15.53
N ARG A 16 6.40 -10.85 -14.38
CA ARG A 16 5.70 -10.48 -13.14
C ARG A 16 4.91 -9.17 -13.35
N GLU A 17 5.51 -8.16 -13.96
CA GLU A 17 4.84 -6.88 -14.26
C GLU A 17 3.64 -7.07 -15.19
N GLN A 18 3.76 -7.87 -16.24
CA GLN A 18 2.65 -8.21 -17.13
C GLN A 18 1.50 -8.88 -16.37
N ILE A 19 1.79 -9.84 -15.48
CA ILE A 19 0.79 -10.53 -14.66
C ILE A 19 0.10 -9.55 -13.70
N ILE A 20 0.86 -8.65 -13.08
CA ILE A 20 0.34 -7.58 -12.23
C ILE A 20 -0.63 -6.68 -13.02
N GLU A 21 -0.21 -6.20 -14.20
CA GLU A 21 -1.02 -5.30 -15.02
C GLU A 21 -2.35 -5.93 -15.44
N ALA A 22 -2.32 -7.18 -15.93
CA ALA A 22 -3.53 -7.92 -16.29
C ALA A 22 -4.45 -8.12 -15.08
N THR A 23 -3.89 -8.45 -13.91
CA THR A 23 -4.68 -8.64 -12.69
C THR A 23 -5.31 -7.33 -12.21
N LEU A 24 -4.60 -6.21 -12.35
CA LEU A 24 -5.14 -4.89 -12.04
C LEU A 24 -6.29 -4.48 -12.97
N LYS A 25 -6.19 -4.76 -14.28
CA LYS A 25 -7.29 -4.54 -15.23
C LYS A 25 -8.56 -5.31 -14.88
N LEU A 26 -8.42 -6.52 -14.34
CA LEU A 26 -9.54 -7.29 -13.79
C LEU A 26 -10.05 -6.68 -12.48
N TYR A 27 -9.15 -6.27 -11.59
CA TYR A 27 -9.48 -5.68 -10.29
C TYR A 27 -10.22 -4.34 -10.37
N GLU A 28 -10.05 -3.60 -11.46
CA GLU A 28 -10.80 -2.36 -11.72
C GLU A 28 -12.28 -2.60 -12.02
N ARG A 29 -12.64 -3.78 -12.54
CA ARG A 29 -13.99 -4.11 -13.02
C ARG A 29 -14.69 -5.20 -12.21
N GLU A 30 -13.95 -5.98 -11.44
CA GLU A 30 -14.46 -7.11 -10.66
C GLU A 30 -13.99 -7.06 -9.19
N PRO A 31 -14.84 -7.46 -8.24
CA PRO A 31 -14.41 -7.65 -6.86
C PRO A 31 -13.39 -8.80 -6.76
N LEU A 32 -12.48 -8.72 -5.77
CA LEU A 32 -11.35 -9.64 -5.58
C LEU A 32 -11.77 -11.12 -5.56
N GLU A 33 -12.94 -11.38 -4.98
CA GLU A 33 -13.50 -12.71 -4.80
C GLU A 33 -13.84 -13.37 -6.14
N LYS A 34 -14.28 -12.58 -7.13
CA LYS A 34 -14.66 -13.06 -8.47
C LYS A 34 -13.47 -13.30 -9.39
N ILE A 35 -12.33 -12.68 -9.11
CA ILE A 35 -11.10 -12.86 -9.91
C ILE A 35 -10.57 -14.28 -9.69
N THR A 36 -10.18 -14.95 -10.76
CA THR A 36 -9.62 -16.31 -10.75
C THR A 36 -8.33 -16.36 -11.57
N LEU A 37 -7.48 -17.37 -11.33
CA LEU A 37 -6.31 -17.59 -12.20
C LEU A 37 -6.71 -17.84 -13.66
N ALA A 38 -7.91 -18.38 -13.90
CA ALA A 38 -8.44 -18.57 -15.24
C ALA A 38 -8.75 -17.24 -15.94
N SER A 39 -9.41 -16.31 -15.23
CA SER A 39 -9.69 -14.99 -15.80
C SER A 39 -8.42 -14.19 -16.03
N ILE A 40 -7.44 -14.29 -15.13
CA ILE A 40 -6.11 -13.66 -15.28
C ILE A 40 -5.35 -14.24 -16.47
N ALA A 41 -5.33 -15.56 -16.63
CA ALA A 41 -4.70 -16.20 -17.78
C ALA A 41 -5.33 -15.74 -19.10
N ASN A 42 -6.66 -15.62 -19.15
CA ASN A 42 -7.39 -15.11 -20.30
C ASN A 42 -7.03 -13.64 -20.60
N GLU A 43 -6.98 -12.76 -19.58
CA GLU A 43 -6.58 -11.36 -19.75
C GLU A 43 -5.16 -11.21 -20.32
N LEU A 44 -4.27 -12.15 -20.00
CA LEU A 44 -2.90 -12.23 -20.53
C LEU A 44 -2.78 -12.91 -21.90
N ASN A 45 -3.86 -13.46 -22.45
CA ASN A 45 -3.83 -14.38 -23.59
C ASN A 45 -2.88 -15.59 -23.37
N PHE A 46 -2.83 -16.10 -22.13
CA PHE A 46 -2.04 -17.28 -21.77
C PHE A 46 -2.91 -18.51 -21.59
N SER A 47 -2.31 -19.69 -21.79
CA SER A 47 -2.88 -20.92 -21.23
C SER A 47 -2.73 -20.90 -19.70
N ARG A 48 -3.68 -21.54 -19.00
CA ARG A 48 -3.58 -21.72 -17.53
C ARG A 48 -2.24 -22.34 -17.12
N ALA A 49 -1.81 -23.37 -17.83
CA ALA A 49 -0.53 -24.05 -17.60
C ALA A 49 0.68 -23.11 -17.72
N ASN A 50 0.60 -22.05 -18.53
CA ASN A 50 1.68 -21.06 -18.60
C ASN A 50 1.69 -20.13 -17.38
N LEU A 51 0.53 -19.70 -16.89
CA LEU A 51 0.40 -18.88 -15.69
C LEU A 51 0.87 -19.63 -14.43
N TYR A 52 0.51 -20.91 -14.31
CA TYR A 52 0.91 -21.77 -13.18
C TYR A 52 2.44 -21.95 -13.02
N LYS A 53 3.25 -21.56 -14.01
CA LYS A 53 4.72 -21.56 -13.89
C LYS A 53 5.25 -20.41 -13.02
N TYR A 54 4.44 -19.39 -12.78
CA TYR A 54 4.83 -18.16 -12.09
C TYR A 54 4.15 -18.01 -10.73
N VAL A 55 2.90 -18.47 -10.62
CA VAL A 55 2.09 -18.37 -9.40
C VAL A 55 1.27 -19.64 -9.19
N SER A 56 1.02 -19.95 -7.93
CA SER A 56 0.16 -21.06 -7.53
C SER A 56 -1.27 -20.60 -7.25
N THR A 57 -1.43 -19.36 -6.76
CA THR A 57 -2.72 -18.79 -6.37
C THR A 57 -2.84 -17.33 -6.82
N LYS A 58 -4.07 -16.81 -6.83
CA LYS A 58 -4.30 -15.39 -7.16
C LYS A 58 -3.76 -14.49 -6.05
N GLU A 59 -3.80 -14.95 -4.80
CA GLU A 59 -3.31 -14.23 -3.63
C GLU A 59 -1.81 -13.94 -3.77
N GLU A 60 -1.00 -14.84 -4.33
CA GLU A 60 0.41 -14.55 -4.63
C GLU A 60 0.58 -13.36 -5.58
N ILE A 61 -0.29 -13.22 -6.58
CA ILE A 61 -0.27 -12.05 -7.46
C ILE A 61 -0.66 -10.78 -6.69
N PHE A 62 -1.68 -10.86 -5.81
CA PHE A 62 -2.07 -9.71 -4.98
C PHE A 62 -0.98 -9.31 -3.97
N LEU A 63 -0.14 -10.23 -3.49
CA LEU A 63 1.05 -9.89 -2.72
C LEU A 63 2.06 -9.09 -3.56
N TRP A 64 2.26 -9.46 -4.83
CA TRP A 64 3.11 -8.68 -5.73
C TRP A 64 2.55 -7.29 -6.01
N ILE A 65 1.22 -7.18 -6.18
CA ILE A 65 0.53 -5.89 -6.32
C ILE A 65 0.74 -5.03 -5.07
N LEU A 66 0.57 -5.62 -3.88
CA LEU A 66 0.77 -4.91 -2.60
C LEU A 66 2.20 -4.35 -2.48
N SER A 67 3.23 -5.16 -2.77
CA SER A 67 4.63 -4.68 -2.80
C SER A 67 4.82 -3.57 -3.83
N SER A 68 4.33 -3.76 -5.06
CA SER A 68 4.46 -2.78 -6.15
C SER A 68 3.78 -1.45 -5.81
N ASP A 69 2.63 -1.48 -5.13
CA ASP A 69 1.93 -0.27 -4.71
C ASP A 69 2.66 0.49 -3.61
N LEU A 70 3.27 -0.23 -2.66
CA LEU A 70 4.12 0.40 -1.65
C LEU A 70 5.37 1.05 -2.28
N GLU A 71 6.01 0.39 -3.24
CA GLU A 71 7.13 0.97 -3.99
C GLU A 71 6.73 2.23 -4.77
N LYS A 72 5.55 2.21 -5.41
CA LYS A 72 5.00 3.39 -6.08
C LYS A 72 4.73 4.52 -5.10
N TRP A 73 4.17 4.22 -3.94
CA TRP A 73 3.96 5.21 -2.89
C TRP A 73 5.28 5.82 -2.40
N VAL A 74 6.31 5.00 -2.15
CA VAL A 74 7.67 5.46 -1.82
C VAL A 74 8.18 6.42 -2.89
N LYS A 75 8.13 6.02 -4.17
CA LYS A 75 8.63 6.82 -5.29
C LYS A 75 7.89 8.16 -5.38
N LYS A 76 6.56 8.14 -5.38
CA LYS A 76 5.74 9.37 -5.44
C LYS A 76 6.01 10.29 -4.25
N THR A 77 6.15 9.74 -3.06
CA THR A 77 6.46 10.51 -1.85
C THR A 77 7.85 11.14 -1.93
N TYR A 78 8.85 10.38 -2.39
CA TYR A 78 10.18 10.92 -2.65
C TYR A 78 10.12 12.05 -3.70
N ASP A 79 9.51 11.80 -4.85
CA ASP A 79 9.42 12.78 -5.94
C ASP A 79 8.69 14.05 -5.53
N LYS A 80 7.67 13.96 -4.66
CA LYS A 80 6.93 15.10 -4.13
C LYS A 80 7.75 15.93 -3.14
N LEU A 81 8.65 15.30 -2.38
CA LEU A 81 9.37 15.93 -1.27
C LEU A 81 10.86 16.21 -1.56
N LYS A 82 11.44 15.68 -2.63
CA LYS A 82 12.89 15.72 -2.89
C LYS A 82 13.47 17.13 -2.97
N ASP A 83 12.72 18.08 -3.53
CA ASP A 83 13.16 19.45 -3.78
C ASP A 83 13.02 20.37 -2.55
N TYR A 84 12.45 19.87 -1.45
CA TYR A 84 12.38 20.59 -0.18
C TYR A 84 13.57 20.24 0.70
N ASP A 85 14.29 21.25 1.18
CA ASP A 85 15.35 21.05 2.19
C ASP A 85 14.77 20.91 3.60
N GLN A 86 13.74 21.69 3.90
CA GLN A 86 13.03 21.70 5.18
C GLN A 86 11.54 21.97 4.96
N LEU A 87 10.72 21.50 5.89
CA LEU A 87 9.28 21.72 5.90
C LEU A 87 8.82 21.97 7.34
N GLU A 88 7.84 22.85 7.51
CA GLU A 88 7.04 22.87 8.73
C GLU A 88 6.36 21.51 8.90
N LEU A 89 6.28 21.01 10.15
CA LEU A 89 5.68 19.72 10.46
C LEU A 89 4.28 19.57 9.85
N LYS A 90 3.44 20.60 9.99
CA LYS A 90 2.08 20.60 9.45
C LYS A 90 2.06 20.41 7.92
N THR A 91 2.97 21.08 7.21
CA THR A 91 3.09 20.96 5.75
C THR A 91 3.60 19.57 5.36
N PHE A 92 4.59 19.02 6.08
CA PHE A 92 5.05 17.65 5.87
C PHE A 92 3.90 16.64 6.04
N CYS A 93 3.14 16.72 7.13
CA CYS A 93 2.02 15.84 7.40
C CYS A 93 0.92 15.93 6.33
N LEU A 94 0.63 17.13 5.82
CA LEU A 94 -0.34 17.34 4.76
C LEU A 94 0.11 16.66 3.46
N LEU A 95 1.34 16.96 3.00
CA LEU A 95 1.91 16.39 1.78
C LEU A 95 2.00 14.86 1.87
N TRP A 96 2.44 14.33 3.01
CA TRP A 96 2.47 12.88 3.25
C TRP A 96 1.07 12.26 3.14
N SER A 97 0.07 12.94 3.68
CA SER A 97 -1.32 12.46 3.67
C SER A 97 -1.95 12.47 2.28
N GLU A 98 -1.63 13.47 1.45
CA GLU A 98 -1.99 13.47 0.03
C GLU A 98 -1.38 12.25 -0.69
N GLN A 99 -0.11 11.95 -0.45
CA GLN A 99 0.55 10.80 -1.06
C GLN A 99 -0.09 9.47 -0.62
N MET A 100 -0.45 9.33 0.65
CA MET A 100 -1.20 8.16 1.12
C MET A 100 -2.57 8.06 0.45
N TYR A 101 -3.29 9.18 0.33
CA TYR A 101 -4.61 9.24 -0.31
C TYR A 101 -4.58 8.85 -1.79
N GLU A 102 -3.52 9.18 -2.53
CA GLU A 102 -3.36 8.76 -3.92
C GLU A 102 -3.05 7.25 -4.08
N ASN A 103 -2.60 6.58 -3.01
CA ASN A 103 -2.15 5.19 -3.04
C ASN A 103 -3.08 4.25 -2.25
N GLN A 104 -4.38 4.58 -2.20
CA GLN A 104 -5.42 3.85 -1.46
C GLN A 104 -5.51 2.34 -1.74
N ARG A 105 -5.14 1.86 -2.93
CA ARG A 105 -5.14 0.42 -3.22
C ARG A 105 -4.21 -0.35 -2.30
N PHE A 106 -3.06 0.24 -1.94
CA PHE A 106 -2.17 -0.34 -0.94
C PHE A 106 -2.91 -0.54 0.38
N LEU A 107 -3.59 0.50 0.91
CA LEU A 107 -4.35 0.41 2.16
C LEU A 107 -5.45 -0.65 2.09
N LYS A 108 -6.18 -0.70 0.97
CA LYS A 108 -7.22 -1.70 0.74
C LYS A 108 -6.66 -3.12 0.84
N LEU A 109 -5.59 -3.41 0.10
CA LEU A 109 -4.97 -4.73 0.09
C LEU A 109 -4.27 -5.06 1.41
N PHE A 110 -3.64 -4.07 2.05
CA PHE A 110 -3.00 -4.22 3.35
C PHE A 110 -4.02 -4.57 4.45
N SER A 111 -5.21 -3.94 4.43
CA SER A 111 -6.27 -4.20 5.41
C SER A 111 -6.80 -5.65 5.39
N ILE A 112 -6.70 -6.33 4.24
CA ILE A 112 -7.10 -7.73 4.06
C ILE A 112 -5.91 -8.68 3.98
N LEU A 113 -4.68 -8.19 4.20
CA LEU A 113 -3.46 -8.99 4.06
C LEU A 113 -3.53 -10.22 4.98
N VAL A 114 -3.85 -10.02 6.26
CA VAL A 114 -3.85 -11.10 7.26
C VAL A 114 -5.03 -12.04 7.10
N SER A 115 -6.22 -11.51 6.84
CA SER A 115 -7.46 -12.30 6.80
C SER A 115 -7.65 -13.07 5.49
N VAL A 116 -7.22 -12.50 4.37
CA VAL A 116 -7.50 -13.04 3.02
C VAL A 116 -6.21 -13.45 2.32
N LEU A 117 -5.29 -12.51 2.12
CA LEU A 117 -4.16 -12.74 1.21
C LEU A 117 -3.13 -13.75 1.75
N ARG A 118 -2.96 -13.83 3.08
CA ARG A 118 -2.02 -14.77 3.71
C ARG A 118 -2.51 -16.23 3.73
N SER A 119 -3.81 -16.47 3.55
CA SER A 119 -4.42 -17.78 3.78
C SER A 119 -4.10 -18.80 2.67
N ASN A 120 -3.80 -18.34 1.45
CA ASN A 120 -3.62 -19.20 0.27
C ASN A 120 -2.27 -18.97 -0.43
N VAL A 121 -1.20 -18.75 0.31
CA VAL A 121 0.13 -18.48 -0.27
C VAL A 121 1.21 -19.35 0.37
N THR A 122 2.30 -19.57 -0.35
CA THR A 122 3.43 -20.33 0.19
C THR A 122 4.23 -19.52 1.22
N THR A 123 4.93 -20.20 2.13
CA THR A 123 5.85 -19.56 3.08
C THR A 123 6.90 -18.72 2.38
N LYS A 124 7.43 -19.21 1.25
CA LYS A 124 8.40 -18.50 0.42
C LYS A 124 7.84 -17.18 -0.12
N SER A 125 6.59 -17.17 -0.58
CA SER A 125 5.92 -15.94 -1.05
C SER A 125 5.76 -14.92 0.07
N LEU A 126 5.50 -15.37 1.31
CA LEU A 126 5.43 -14.49 2.49
C LEU A 126 6.80 -13.94 2.92
N GLU A 127 7.86 -14.74 2.81
CA GLU A 127 9.23 -14.28 3.09
C GLU A 127 9.67 -13.19 2.11
N ILE A 128 9.39 -13.39 0.81
CA ILE A 128 9.65 -12.37 -0.23
C ILE A 128 8.86 -11.10 0.08
N LEU A 129 7.54 -11.22 0.35
CA LEU A 129 6.72 -10.07 0.73
C LEU A 129 7.31 -9.33 1.93
N LYS A 130 7.72 -10.04 2.99
CA LYS A 130 8.31 -9.44 4.18
C LYS A 130 9.56 -8.62 3.85
N GLN A 131 10.43 -9.15 2.99
CA GLN A 131 11.63 -8.44 2.54
C GLN A 131 11.28 -7.20 1.72
N ASP A 132 10.35 -7.32 0.76
CA ASP A 132 9.90 -6.20 -0.09
C ASP A 132 9.28 -5.06 0.74
N LEU A 133 8.41 -5.42 1.70
CA LEU A 133 7.80 -4.45 2.62
C LEU A 133 8.85 -3.78 3.50
N ALA A 134 9.77 -4.56 4.10
CA ALA A 134 10.83 -4.01 4.96
C ALA A 134 11.73 -3.03 4.19
N ASN A 135 12.13 -3.37 2.96
CA ASN A 135 12.94 -2.50 2.11
C ASN A 135 12.21 -1.19 1.79
N SER A 136 10.92 -1.26 1.47
CA SER A 136 10.14 -0.09 1.10
C SER A 136 9.81 0.81 2.29
N PHE A 137 9.44 0.23 3.44
CA PHE A 137 9.28 1.00 4.68
C PHE A 137 10.60 1.62 5.14
N GLY A 138 11.74 0.95 4.93
CA GLY A 138 13.05 1.55 5.16
C GLY A 138 13.28 2.81 4.33
N LYS A 139 12.89 2.81 3.04
CA LYS A 139 12.97 4.01 2.19
C LYS A 139 12.04 5.13 2.68
N LEU A 140 10.82 4.80 3.12
CA LEU A 140 9.91 5.79 3.74
C LEU A 140 10.51 6.38 5.02
N SER A 141 11.13 5.55 5.86
CA SER A 141 11.84 6.01 7.06
C SER A 141 12.96 7.00 6.73
N LEU A 142 13.72 6.78 5.65
CA LEU A 142 14.74 7.74 5.21
C LEU A 142 14.14 9.08 4.78
N ILE A 143 12.99 9.07 4.09
CA ILE A 143 12.27 10.30 3.72
C ILE A 143 11.81 11.03 4.99
N THR A 144 11.18 10.31 5.93
CA THR A 144 10.74 10.90 7.22
C THR A 144 11.91 11.48 8.00
N LYS A 145 13.03 10.75 8.09
CA LYS A 145 14.24 11.17 8.81
C LYS A 145 14.86 12.45 8.24
N LYS A 146 14.74 12.71 6.93
CA LYS A 146 15.19 13.98 6.31
C LYS A 146 14.46 15.19 6.92
N PHE A 147 13.15 15.09 7.12
CA PHE A 147 12.33 16.21 7.61
C PHE A 147 12.19 16.22 9.13
N ILE A 148 12.25 15.05 9.76
CA ILE A 148 12.10 14.84 11.21
C ILE A 148 13.36 14.15 11.75
N PRO A 149 14.51 14.85 11.81
CA PRO A 149 15.81 14.24 12.11
C PRO A 149 15.92 13.68 13.53
N ASN A 150 15.06 14.11 14.45
CA ASN A 150 15.12 13.75 15.87
C ASN A 150 14.48 12.39 16.22
N LEU A 151 13.89 11.69 15.26
CA LEU A 151 13.35 10.34 15.49
C LEU A 151 14.44 9.28 15.36
N THR A 152 14.54 8.37 16.32
CA THR A 152 15.40 7.18 16.25
C THR A 152 14.89 6.15 15.24
N ASP A 153 15.70 5.16 14.89
CA ASP A 153 15.31 4.11 13.94
C ASP A 153 14.10 3.29 14.44
N ASP A 154 13.99 3.06 15.75
CA ASP A 154 12.86 2.35 16.34
C ASP A 154 11.59 3.21 16.32
N GLU A 155 11.70 4.53 16.52
CA GLU A 155 10.56 5.43 16.40
C GLU A 155 10.09 5.61 14.95
N LEU A 156 11.00 5.55 13.98
CA LEU A 156 10.62 5.52 12.56
C LEU A 156 9.84 4.24 12.22
N LYS A 157 10.22 3.09 12.81
CA LYS A 157 9.43 1.85 12.68
C LYS A 157 8.06 2.01 13.32
N LEU A 158 7.97 2.57 14.52
CA LEU A 158 6.69 2.83 15.19
C LEU A 158 5.82 3.82 14.38
N PHE A 159 6.42 4.87 13.83
CA PHE A 159 5.74 5.81 12.94
C PHE A 159 5.13 5.09 11.73
N ASN A 160 5.90 4.23 11.06
CA ASN A 160 5.42 3.41 9.93
C ASN A 160 4.30 2.45 10.36
N GLU A 161 4.41 1.80 11.51
CA GLU A 161 3.37 0.90 12.02
C GLU A 161 2.07 1.65 12.32
N TYR A 162 2.16 2.71 13.13
CA TYR A 162 1.01 3.49 13.61
C TYR A 162 0.27 4.17 12.46
N GLN A 163 1.00 4.81 11.54
CA GLN A 163 0.38 5.47 10.39
C GLN A 163 -0.40 4.48 9.52
N ILE A 164 0.09 3.25 9.32
CA ILE A 164 -0.56 2.28 8.44
C ILE A 164 -1.83 1.73 9.08
N TYR A 165 -1.81 1.44 10.38
CA TYR A 165 -3.02 0.99 11.07
C TYR A 165 -4.09 2.07 11.11
N TYR A 166 -3.71 3.32 11.40
CA TYR A 166 -4.66 4.42 11.38
C TYR A 166 -5.20 4.66 9.97
N ALA A 167 -4.34 4.77 8.95
CA ALA A 167 -4.75 4.96 7.56
C ALA A 167 -5.66 3.83 7.06
N SER A 168 -5.36 2.57 7.40
CA SER A 168 -6.17 1.41 7.01
C SER A 168 -7.56 1.43 7.64
N SER A 169 -7.67 1.88 8.90
CA SER A 169 -8.97 2.04 9.57
C SER A 169 -9.77 3.24 9.02
N LEU A 170 -9.08 4.35 8.74
CA LEU A 170 -9.69 5.57 8.20
C LEU A 170 -10.19 5.37 6.76
N TYR A 171 -9.54 4.50 5.99
CA TYR A 171 -9.86 4.22 4.59
C TYR A 171 -11.22 3.50 4.38
N SER A 172 -11.85 2.96 5.43
CA SER A 172 -12.99 2.02 5.34
C SER A 172 -13.93 2.28 4.14
N PRO A 173 -14.14 1.28 3.25
CA PRO A 173 -15.04 1.40 2.10
C PRO A 173 -16.45 1.87 2.49
N ALA A 174 -16.87 1.56 3.73
CA ALA A 174 -18.07 2.06 4.36
C ALA A 174 -18.20 3.59 4.26
N VAL A 175 -17.13 4.31 4.64
CA VAL A 175 -17.04 5.77 4.64
C VAL A 175 -17.05 6.35 3.21
N SER A 176 -16.55 5.58 2.24
CA SER A 176 -16.54 5.95 0.82
C SER A 176 -17.88 5.70 0.10
N SER A 177 -18.72 4.78 0.61
CA SER A 177 -20.03 4.49 0.03
C SER A 177 -21.05 5.58 0.40
N LYS A 178 -21.76 6.13 -0.59
CA LYS A 178 -22.76 7.20 -0.36
C LYS A 178 -23.84 6.81 0.66
N ASN A 179 -24.18 5.52 0.73
CA ASN A 179 -25.29 5.03 1.54
C ASN A 179 -24.95 4.93 3.04
N GLN A 180 -23.71 4.60 3.40
CA GLN A 180 -23.34 4.50 4.83
C GLN A 180 -22.95 5.84 5.44
N ARG A 181 -22.60 6.87 4.63
CA ARG A 181 -22.40 8.24 5.14
C ARG A 181 -23.61 8.78 5.91
N GLN A 182 -24.83 8.35 5.58
CA GLN A 182 -26.04 8.78 6.28
C GLN A 182 -26.18 8.15 7.68
N GLU A 183 -25.79 6.88 7.87
CA GLU A 183 -25.82 6.22 9.19
C GLU A 183 -24.77 6.78 10.16
N PHE A 184 -23.61 7.20 9.63
CA PHE A 184 -22.54 7.79 10.45
C PHE A 184 -22.86 9.22 10.93
N GLN A 185 -23.75 9.96 10.26
CA GLN A 185 -24.17 11.31 10.68
C GLN A 185 -24.93 11.35 12.01
N THR A 186 -25.44 10.21 12.48
CA THR A 186 -26.23 10.11 13.73
C THR A 186 -25.38 9.93 15.00
N VAL A 187 -24.06 9.78 14.89
CA VAL A 187 -23.16 9.66 16.05
C VAL A 187 -22.25 10.89 16.10
N SER A 188 -22.27 11.64 17.20
CA SER A 188 -21.50 12.89 17.36
C SER A 188 -19.98 12.74 17.11
N LEU A 189 -19.40 11.57 17.42
CA LEU A 189 -17.99 11.23 17.13
C LEU A 189 -17.71 11.02 15.62
N LEU A 190 -18.76 10.88 14.82
CA LEU A 190 -18.79 10.50 13.40
C LEU A 190 -19.45 11.60 12.55
N GLU A 191 -19.70 12.79 13.12
CA GLU A 191 -20.06 13.99 12.38
C GLU A 191 -19.13 14.18 11.18
N ALA A 192 -19.71 14.64 10.06
CA ALA A 192 -19.12 14.54 8.72
C ALA A 192 -17.61 14.82 8.75
N PRO A 193 -16.78 13.79 8.57
CA PRO A 193 -15.37 13.90 8.86
C PRO A 193 -14.70 14.89 7.90
N PRO A 194 -13.61 15.57 8.31
CA PRO A 194 -12.67 16.13 7.34
C PRO A 194 -12.31 15.05 6.31
N ASP A 195 -12.03 15.43 5.07
CA ASP A 195 -11.51 14.50 4.08
C ASP A 195 -10.31 13.70 4.64
N PHE A 196 -10.08 12.49 4.10
CA PHE A 196 -9.04 11.57 4.58
C PHE A 196 -7.71 12.27 4.82
N VAL A 197 -7.33 13.19 3.93
CA VAL A 197 -6.05 13.91 3.97
C VAL A 197 -5.95 14.74 5.24
N SER A 198 -6.98 15.54 5.54
CA SER A 198 -6.98 16.42 6.71
C SER A 198 -6.93 15.65 8.04
N ARG A 199 -7.72 14.56 8.18
CA ARG A 199 -7.69 13.73 9.41
C ARG A 199 -6.37 13.01 9.57
N PHE A 200 -5.86 12.43 8.49
CA PHE A 200 -4.60 11.71 8.53
C PHE A 200 -3.44 12.65 8.84
N ALA A 201 -3.41 13.86 8.27
CA ALA A 201 -2.38 14.85 8.56
C ALA A 201 -2.37 15.26 10.04
N GLY A 202 -3.54 15.53 10.62
CA GLY A 202 -3.66 15.83 12.06
C GLY A 202 -3.21 14.65 12.94
N TYR A 203 -3.54 13.42 12.56
CA TYR A 203 -3.04 12.22 13.24
C TYR A 203 -1.51 12.11 13.14
N LEU A 204 -0.92 12.31 11.96
CA LEU A 204 0.53 12.26 11.75
C LEU A 204 1.26 13.30 12.62
N GLU A 205 0.71 14.51 12.74
CA GLU A 205 1.26 15.56 13.59
C GLU A 205 1.29 15.13 15.07
N VAL A 206 0.19 14.58 15.58
CA VAL A 206 0.09 14.07 16.96
C VAL A 206 1.10 12.97 17.23
N ILE A 207 1.21 11.96 16.34
CA ILE A 207 2.16 10.86 16.57
C ILE A 207 3.61 11.32 16.49
N ILE A 208 3.96 12.22 15.56
CA ILE A 208 5.34 12.72 15.43
C ILE A 208 5.72 13.51 16.68
N LEU A 209 4.87 14.42 17.14
CA LEU A 209 5.10 15.19 18.36
C LEU A 209 5.19 14.28 19.59
N GLY A 210 4.32 13.27 19.68
CA GLY A 210 4.34 12.28 20.77
C GLY A 210 5.62 11.45 20.82
N LEU A 211 6.11 10.99 19.66
CA LEU A 211 7.39 10.27 19.57
C LEU A 211 8.55 11.19 19.96
N GLN A 212 8.61 12.41 19.43
CA GLN A 212 9.66 13.39 19.78
C GLN A 212 9.68 13.74 21.27
N ALA A 213 8.52 13.81 21.91
CA ALA A 213 8.41 14.12 23.34
C ALA A 213 8.96 12.98 24.23
N LYS A 214 8.89 11.72 23.79
CA LYS A 214 9.40 10.56 24.52
C LYS A 214 10.93 10.58 24.67
N ASN A 215 11.63 11.29 23.78
CA ASN A 215 13.09 11.42 23.78
C ASN A 215 13.61 12.61 24.62
N LYS A 216 12.73 13.40 25.21
CA LYS A 216 13.07 14.51 26.12
C LYS A 216 12.99 14.04 27.57
#